data_AF-A0A536DE37-F1
#
_entry.id   AF-A0A536DE37-F1
#
_cell.length_a   1.000
_cell.length_b   1.000
_cell.length_c   1.000
_cell.angle_alpha   90.00
_cell.angle_beta   90.00
_cell.angle_gamma   90.00
#
_symmetry.space_group_name_H-M   'P 1'
#
loop_
_entity.id
_entity.type
_entity.pdbx_description
1 polymer ?
#
loop_
_entity_poly.entity_id
_entity_poly.type
_entity_poly.pdbx_seq_one_letter_code
_entity_poly.pdbx_strand_id
1 'polypeptide(L)'
;STLGMIAGPALAGVLIAVAGLPVAYVVDIATFVVGLVCLWLMKAVPPPADAERPSIRRIAEGLRYARSRPELMGTYIVDVVAMFFGMPIALFPAIAAGYGGAKVLGLLYAAIAVGSFLFSATSGWTRNVHRHGRAVVVAATLWGFAIIAFGFAPSLVVAL
;
A
#
# COMPACT_ATOMS: atom_id res chain seq x y z
N SER A 1 7.22 -8.13 12.66
CA SER A 1 8.32 -8.91 12.07
C SER A 1 8.41 -8.63 10.58
N THR A 2 9.52 -8.05 10.11
CA THR A 2 9.73 -7.59 8.72
C THR A 2 9.56 -8.69 7.66
N LEU A 3 9.78 -9.96 8.07
CA LEU A 3 9.52 -11.16 7.27
C LEU A 3 8.08 -11.26 6.77
N GLY A 4 7.07 -10.96 7.58
CA GLY A 4 5.67 -11.06 7.16
C GLY A 4 5.26 -9.99 6.12
N MET A 5 5.83 -8.79 6.23
CA MET A 5 5.56 -7.69 5.30
C MET A 5 6.20 -7.90 3.92
N ILE A 6 7.30 -8.67 3.86
CA ILE A 6 8.00 -9.00 2.61
C ILE A 6 7.48 -10.31 2.01
N ALA A 7 7.30 -11.34 2.84
CA ALA A 7 6.86 -12.66 2.39
C ALA A 7 5.37 -12.70 2.02
N GLY A 8 4.52 -11.87 2.65
CA GLY A 8 3.08 -11.84 2.39
C GLY A 8 2.74 -11.53 0.93
N PRO A 9 3.14 -10.35 0.40
CA PRO A 9 2.89 -9.99 -1.00
C PRO A 9 3.58 -10.95 -1.99
N ALA A 10 4.73 -11.51 -1.62
CA ALA A 10 5.46 -12.50 -2.41
C ALA A 10 4.68 -13.79 -2.62
N LEU A 11 4.26 -14.39 -1.51
CA LEU A 11 3.48 -15.62 -1.53
C LEU A 11 2.13 -15.39 -2.19
N ALA A 12 1.49 -14.24 -1.96
CA ALA A 12 0.25 -13.87 -2.63
C ALA A 12 0.42 -13.74 -4.15
N GLY A 13 1.49 -13.08 -4.62
CA GLY A 13 1.79 -12.92 -6.05
C GLY A 13 2.07 -14.25 -6.74
N VAL A 14 2.88 -15.13 -6.12
CA VAL A 14 3.14 -16.47 -6.63
C VAL A 14 1.86 -17.32 -6.64
N LEU A 15 1.07 -17.25 -5.57
CA LEU A 15 -0.20 -17.97 -5.48
C LEU A 15 -1.17 -17.55 -6.58
N ILE A 16 -1.29 -16.25 -6.85
CA ILE A 16 -2.14 -15.74 -7.94
C ILE A 16 -1.60 -16.20 -9.30
N ALA A 17 -0.29 -16.15 -9.53
CA ALA A 17 0.32 -16.54 -10.80
C ALA A 17 0.14 -18.03 -11.12
N VAL A 18 0.23 -18.90 -10.11
CA VAL A 18 0.19 -20.37 -10.29
C VAL A 18 -1.23 -20.93 -10.14
N ALA A 19 -2.02 -20.42 -9.19
CA ALA A 19 -3.33 -20.98 -8.83
C ALA A 19 -4.51 -20.07 -9.21
N GLY A 20 -4.25 -18.85 -9.69
CA GLY A 20 -5.26 -17.91 -10.14
C GLY A 20 -5.96 -17.14 -9.01
N LEU A 21 -6.73 -16.14 -9.43
CA LEU A 21 -7.47 -15.23 -8.55
C LEU A 21 -8.46 -15.94 -7.59
N PRO A 22 -9.25 -16.93 -8.03
CA PRO A 22 -10.23 -17.58 -7.15
C PRO A 22 -9.60 -18.29 -5.94
N VAL A 23 -8.46 -18.96 -6.15
CA VAL A 23 -7.75 -19.67 -5.08
C VAL A 23 -7.13 -18.67 -4.10
N ALA A 24 -6.60 -17.54 -4.61
CA ALA A 24 -6.10 -16.47 -3.76
C ALA A 24 -7.18 -15.90 -2.84
N TYR A 25 -8.40 -15.71 -3.32
CA TYR A 25 -9.53 -15.26 -2.49
C TYR A 25 -9.90 -16.26 -1.40
N VAL A 26 -9.90 -17.57 -1.69
CA VAL A 26 -10.19 -18.60 -0.67
C VAL A 26 -9.12 -18.59 0.43
N VAL A 27 -7.85 -18.45 0.04
CA VAL A 27 -6.73 -18.37 1.00
C VAL A 27 -6.80 -17.10 1.85
N ASP A 28 -7.21 -15.98 1.27
CA ASP A 28 -7.41 -14.72 2.00
C ASP A 28 -8.51 -14.85 3.06
N ILE A 29 -9.67 -15.40 2.67
CA ILE A 29 -10.78 -15.68 3.60
C ILE A 29 -10.31 -16.60 4.74
N ALA A 30 -9.60 -17.68 4.43
CA ALA A 30 -9.10 -18.61 5.44
C ALA A 30 -8.14 -17.91 6.43
N THR A 31 -7.25 -17.05 5.94
CA THR A 31 -6.31 -16.29 6.78
C THR A 31 -7.04 -15.31 7.68
N PHE A 32 -8.09 -14.65 7.18
CA PHE A 32 -8.96 -13.78 7.97
C PHE A 32 -9.68 -14.54 9.08
N VAL A 33 -10.24 -15.71 8.78
CA VAL A 33 -10.88 -16.58 9.77
C VAL A 33 -9.90 -16.99 10.86
N VAL A 34 -8.67 -17.38 10.49
CA VAL A 34 -7.60 -17.69 11.46
C VAL A 34 -7.32 -16.46 12.34
N GLY A 35 -7.19 -15.27 11.77
CA GLY A 35 -6.98 -14.03 12.50
C GLY A 35 -8.11 -13.73 13.50
N LEU A 36 -9.36 -13.91 13.09
CA LEU A 36 -10.54 -13.75 13.96
C LEU A 36 -10.54 -14.77 15.10
N VAL A 37 -10.21 -16.03 14.83
CA VAL A 37 -10.10 -17.06 15.87
C VAL A 37 -8.98 -16.71 16.84
N CYS A 38 -7.81 -16.28 16.36
CA CYS A 38 -6.71 -15.83 17.21
C CYS A 38 -7.12 -14.64 18.10
N LEU A 39 -7.81 -13.65 17.53
CA LEU A 39 -8.35 -12.49 18.28
C LEU A 39 -9.36 -12.93 19.33
N TRP A 40 -10.25 -13.85 18.99
CA TRP A 40 -11.26 -14.38 19.90
C TRP A 40 -10.64 -15.18 21.06
N LEU A 41 -9.55 -15.90 20.79
CA LEU A 41 -8.75 -16.60 21.80
C LEU A 41 -7.85 -15.66 22.61
N MET A 42 -7.60 -14.45 22.12
CA MET A 42 -6.74 -13.48 22.79
C MET A 42 -7.46 -12.94 24.03
N LYS A 43 -6.91 -13.23 25.22
CA LYS A 43 -7.42 -12.67 26.47
C LYS A 43 -7.23 -11.15 26.47
N ALA A 44 -8.26 -10.43 26.89
CA ALA A 44 -8.23 -8.99 27.03
C ALA A 44 -7.03 -8.55 27.89
N VAL A 45 -6.13 -7.78 27.29
CA VAL A 45 -5.02 -7.15 28.00
C VAL A 45 -5.62 -6.00 28.82
N PRO A 46 -5.38 -5.95 30.15
CA PRO A 46 -5.85 -4.85 30.97
C PRO A 46 -5.35 -3.52 30.39
N PRO A 47 -6.21 -2.50 30.24
CA PRO A 47 -5.76 -1.21 29.78
C PRO A 47 -4.68 -0.65 30.72
N PRO A 48 -3.64 0.03 30.20
CA PRO A 48 -2.66 0.73 31.03
C PRO A 48 -3.35 1.66 32.04
N ALA A 49 -2.78 1.81 33.24
CA ALA A 49 -3.39 2.60 34.32
C ALA A 49 -3.73 4.06 33.92
N ASP A 50 -3.02 4.59 32.93
CA ASP A 50 -3.20 5.96 32.40
C ASP A 50 -3.97 6.00 31.06
N ALA A 51 -4.71 4.95 30.72
CA ALA A 51 -5.52 4.88 29.52
C ALA A 51 -6.75 5.80 29.63
N GLU A 52 -6.55 7.10 29.38
CA GLU A 52 -7.63 8.06 29.21
C GLU A 52 -8.52 7.68 28.02
N ARG A 53 -9.83 7.84 28.21
CA ARG A 53 -10.87 7.52 27.23
C ARG A 53 -10.60 8.23 25.88
N PRO A 54 -10.88 7.57 24.73
CA PRO A 54 -10.82 8.21 23.43
C PRO A 54 -11.66 9.49 23.42
N SER A 55 -11.09 10.63 23.05
CA SER A 55 -11.79 11.91 23.02
C SER A 55 -11.37 12.74 21.81
N ILE A 56 -12.29 13.57 21.31
CA ILE A 56 -12.04 14.51 20.21
C ILE A 56 -10.88 15.47 20.56
N ARG A 57 -10.73 15.80 21.85
CA ARG A 57 -9.61 16.61 22.36
C ARG A 57 -8.25 15.98 22.07
N ARG A 58 -8.12 14.65 22.16
CA ARG A 58 -6.88 13.91 21.83
C ARG A 58 -6.57 13.94 20.34
N ILE A 59 -7.60 13.90 19.49
CA ILE A 59 -7.45 14.10 18.04
C ILE A 59 -6.90 15.49 17.75
N ALA A 60 -7.46 16.51 18.41
CA ALA A 60 -7.00 17.90 18.28
C ALA A 60 -5.58 18.10 18.81
N GLU A 61 -5.21 17.46 19.93
CA GLU A 61 -3.85 17.49 20.49
C GLU A 61 -2.84 16.79 19.57
N GLY A 62 -3.21 15.64 19.00
CA GLY A 62 -2.41 14.95 17.98
C GLY A 62 -2.20 15.81 16.74
N LEU A 63 -3.24 16.50 16.25
CA LEU A 63 -3.13 17.42 15.12
C LEU A 63 -2.24 18.63 15.43
N ARG A 64 -2.34 19.17 16.66
CA ARG A 64 -1.51 20.29 17.12
C ARG A 64 -0.04 19.88 17.27
N TYR A 65 0.21 18.66 17.72
CA TYR A 65 1.55 18.07 17.79
C TYR A 65 2.13 17.80 16.40
N ALA A 66 1.34 17.26 15.46
CA ALA A 66 1.78 17.08 14.09
C ALA A 66 2.16 18.43 13.44
N ARG A 67 1.38 19.49 13.73
CA ARG A 67 1.66 20.86 13.26
C ARG A 67 2.93 21.48 13.83
N SER A 68 3.37 21.10 15.03
CA SER A 68 4.64 21.59 15.60
C SER A 68 5.88 20.89 15.04
N ARG A 69 5.69 19.89 14.16
CA ARG A 69 6.75 19.09 13.52
C ARG A 69 6.66 19.22 11.99
N PRO A 70 7.24 20.27 11.39
CA PRO A 70 7.13 20.54 9.95
C PRO A 70 7.60 19.38 9.07
N GLU A 71 8.59 18.62 9.53
CA GLU A 71 9.11 17.40 8.88
C GLU A 71 8.08 16.28 8.74
N LEU A 72 7.24 16.07 9.75
CA LEU A 72 6.15 15.08 9.72
C LEU A 72 5.01 15.59 8.83
N MET A 73 4.68 16.87 8.95
CA MET A 73 3.58 17.47 8.20
C MET A 73 3.88 17.51 6.69
N GLY A 74 5.12 17.79 6.30
CA GLY A 74 5.56 17.72 4.90
C GLY A 74 5.45 16.31 4.33
N THR A 75 5.86 15.30 5.11
CA THR A 75 5.71 13.89 4.74
C THR A 75 4.24 13.51 4.54
N TYR A 76 3.35 13.88 5.46
CA TYR A 76 1.92 13.57 5.34
C TYR A 76 1.26 14.28 4.17
N ILE A 77 1.58 15.56 3.94
CA ILE A 77 1.01 16.30 2.81
C ILE A 77 1.46 15.66 1.50
N VAL A 78 2.75 15.32 1.38
CA VAL A 78 3.29 14.65 0.20
C VAL A 78 2.62 13.30 -0.02
N ASP A 79 2.39 12.51 1.02
CA ASP A 79 1.71 11.22 0.94
C ASP A 79 0.23 11.35 0.52
N VAL A 80 -0.49 12.33 1.09
CA VAL A 80 -1.89 12.62 0.74
C VAL A 80 -1.97 13.13 -0.69
N VAL A 81 -1.16 14.11 -1.07
CA VAL A 81 -1.09 14.63 -2.45
C VAL A 81 -0.73 13.50 -3.40
N ALA A 82 0.22 12.64 -3.03
CA ALA A 82 0.51 11.45 -3.80
C ALA A 82 -0.79 10.66 -3.97
N MET A 83 -1.32 10.02 -2.93
CA MET A 83 -2.50 9.15 -3.04
C MET A 83 -3.70 9.76 -3.78
N PHE A 84 -3.95 11.07 -3.64
CA PHE A 84 -5.01 11.77 -4.37
C PHE A 84 -4.74 11.88 -5.87
N PHE A 85 -3.52 12.27 -6.26
CA PHE A 85 -3.19 12.53 -7.68
C PHE A 85 -2.80 11.27 -8.46
N GLY A 86 -2.33 10.22 -7.79
CA GLY A 86 -2.14 8.92 -8.42
C GLY A 86 -3.12 7.91 -7.91
N MET A 87 -4.39 8.17 -8.18
CA MET A 87 -5.40 7.11 -8.22
C MET A 87 -5.55 6.61 -9.68
N PRO A 88 -4.52 6.04 -10.34
CA PRO A 88 -4.65 5.56 -11.71
C PRO A 88 -5.66 4.41 -11.77
N ILE A 89 -5.91 3.73 -10.65
CA ILE A 89 -6.93 2.67 -10.51
C ILE A 89 -8.32 3.16 -10.93
N ALA A 90 -8.67 4.42 -10.65
CA ALA A 90 -9.95 4.99 -11.09
C ALA A 90 -10.01 5.17 -12.61
N LEU A 91 -8.86 5.34 -13.27
CA LEU A 91 -8.73 5.49 -14.72
C LEU A 91 -8.56 4.14 -15.44
N PHE A 92 -8.15 3.08 -14.75
CA PHE A 92 -7.92 1.77 -15.34
C PHE A 92 -9.13 1.21 -16.12
N PRO A 93 -10.38 1.31 -15.63
CA PRO A 93 -11.54 0.87 -16.40
C PRO A 93 -11.70 1.64 -17.72
N ALA A 94 -11.46 2.95 -17.72
CA ALA A 94 -11.55 3.80 -18.91
C ALA A 94 -10.45 3.49 -19.92
N ILE A 95 -9.21 3.28 -19.47
CA ILE A 95 -8.07 2.89 -20.32
C ILE A 95 -8.30 1.48 -20.89
N ALA A 96 -8.70 0.53 -20.04
CA ALA A 96 -8.94 -0.84 -20.46
C ALA A 96 -10.04 -0.93 -21.53
N ALA A 97 -11.10 -0.11 -21.42
CA ALA A 97 -12.14 -0.04 -22.43
C ALA A 97 -11.61 0.31 -23.84
N GLY A 98 -10.54 1.11 -23.94
CA GLY A 98 -9.91 1.49 -25.21
C GLY A 98 -8.93 0.45 -25.79
N TYR A 99 -8.37 -0.44 -24.97
CA TYR A 99 -7.25 -1.31 -25.37
C TYR A 99 -7.53 -2.83 -25.31
N GLY A 100 -8.66 -3.28 -24.75
CA GLY A 100 -9.00 -4.72 -24.74
C GLY A 100 -9.93 -5.19 -23.61
N GLY A 101 -10.63 -4.28 -22.94
CA GLY A 101 -11.65 -4.56 -21.93
C GLY A 101 -11.12 -5.30 -20.71
N ALA A 102 -11.89 -6.28 -20.22
CA ALA A 102 -11.64 -6.96 -18.96
C ALA A 102 -10.27 -7.66 -18.86
N LYS A 103 -9.71 -8.15 -19.98
CA LYS A 103 -8.37 -8.77 -19.99
C LYS A 103 -7.26 -7.76 -19.68
N VAL A 104 -7.33 -6.59 -20.32
CA VAL A 104 -6.36 -5.50 -20.09
C VAL A 104 -6.51 -4.93 -18.69
N LEU A 105 -7.75 -4.81 -18.20
CA LEU A 105 -8.02 -4.40 -16.81
C LEU A 105 -7.37 -5.37 -15.81
N GLY A 106 -7.52 -6.67 -16.02
CA GLY A 106 -6.87 -7.69 -15.19
C GLY A 106 -5.35 -7.61 -15.24
N LEU A 107 -4.78 -7.31 -16.41
CA LEU A 107 -3.33 -7.16 -16.59
C LEU A 107 -2.78 -5.93 -15.86
N LEU A 108 -3.48 -4.80 -15.90
CA LEU A 108 -3.13 -3.57 -15.16
C LEU A 108 -3.16 -3.79 -13.65
N TYR A 109 -4.17 -4.50 -13.13
CA TYR A 109 -4.19 -4.87 -11.71
C TYR A 109 -3.06 -5.84 -11.34
N ALA A 110 -2.76 -6.81 -12.21
CA ALA A 110 -1.67 -7.75 -12.00
C ALA A 110 -0.30 -7.06 -11.97
N ALA A 111 -0.07 -6.06 -12.83
CA ALA A 111 1.17 -5.28 -12.84
C ALA A 111 1.42 -4.55 -11.52
N ILE A 112 0.38 -3.99 -10.89
CA ILE A 112 0.49 -3.40 -9.54
C ILE A 112 0.96 -4.45 -8.52
N ALA A 113 0.33 -5.63 -8.53
CA ALA A 113 0.67 -6.70 -7.60
C ALA A 113 2.11 -7.18 -7.79
N VAL A 114 2.55 -7.37 -9.03
CA VAL A 114 3.91 -7.80 -9.38
C VAL A 114 4.93 -6.71 -9.02
N GLY A 115 4.68 -5.45 -9.35
CA GLY A 115 5.57 -4.33 -9.01
C GLY A 115 5.71 -4.16 -7.49
N SER A 116 4.60 -4.27 -6.76
CA SER A 116 4.60 -4.23 -5.29
C SER A 116 5.38 -5.40 -4.69
N PHE A 117 5.26 -6.60 -5.27
CA PHE A 117 6.04 -7.75 -4.86
C PHE A 117 7.54 -7.54 -5.10
N LEU A 118 7.95 -7.15 -6.31
CA LEU A 118 9.35 -6.90 -6.65
C LEU A 118 9.96 -5.83 -5.72
N PHE A 119 9.24 -4.74 -5.48
CA PHE A 119 9.68 -3.70 -4.55
C PHE A 119 9.78 -4.21 -3.11
N SER A 120 8.78 -4.97 -2.63
CA SER A 120 8.80 -5.54 -1.28
C SER A 120 9.93 -6.56 -1.10
N ALA A 121 10.15 -7.43 -2.08
CA ALA A 121 11.24 -8.41 -2.09
C ALA A 121 12.62 -7.74 -2.06
N THR A 122 12.76 -6.61 -2.75
CA THR A 122 14.02 -5.84 -2.80
C THR A 122 14.18 -4.84 -1.65
N SER A 123 13.12 -4.61 -0.86
CA SER A 123 13.07 -3.61 0.23
C SER A 123 14.04 -3.85 1.40
N GLY A 124 14.86 -4.90 1.37
CA GLY A 124 15.93 -5.13 2.35
C GLY A 124 16.88 -3.93 2.54
N TRP A 125 17.06 -3.10 1.51
CA TRP A 125 17.88 -1.88 1.61
C TRP A 125 17.25 -0.80 2.52
N THR A 126 15.92 -0.81 2.68
CA THR A 126 15.18 0.23 3.42
C THR A 126 15.52 0.23 4.90
N ARG A 127 16.07 -0.87 5.43
CA ARG A 127 16.51 -1.01 6.81
C ARG A 127 17.72 -0.13 7.15
N ASN A 128 18.53 0.26 6.16
CA ASN A 128 19.72 1.10 6.35
C ASN A 128 19.45 2.60 6.12
N VAL A 129 18.19 3.00 5.91
CA VAL A 129 17.81 4.39 5.67
C VAL A 129 17.78 5.14 7.01
N HIS A 130 18.85 5.88 7.30
CA HIS A 130 18.98 6.68 8.51
C HIS A 130 18.21 8.02 8.46
N ARG A 131 17.73 8.43 7.27
CA ARG A 131 17.03 9.71 7.04
C ARG A 131 15.66 9.49 6.42
N HIS A 132 14.70 9.02 7.22
CA HIS A 132 13.35 8.67 6.78
C HIS A 132 12.63 9.78 5.99
N GLY A 133 12.77 11.05 6.40
CA GLY A 133 12.15 12.17 5.68
C GLY A 133 12.63 12.35 4.24
N ARG A 134 13.94 12.14 3.97
CA ARG A 134 14.48 12.23 2.59
C ARG A 134 14.04 11.05 1.74
N ALA A 135 13.92 9.87 2.33
CA ALA A 135 13.45 8.69 1.61
C ALA A 135 12.01 8.84 1.14
N VAL A 136 11.14 9.44 1.97
CA VAL A 136 9.75 9.72 1.60
C VAL A 136 9.68 10.71 0.43
N VAL A 137 10.46 11.80 0.48
CA VAL A 137 10.49 12.78 -0.63
C VAL A 137 10.95 12.14 -1.94
N VAL A 138 11.99 11.30 -1.90
CA VAL A 138 12.47 10.57 -3.09
C VAL A 138 11.41 9.59 -3.60
N ALA A 139 10.76 8.83 -2.71
CA ALA A 139 9.71 7.89 -3.08
C ALA A 139 8.52 8.60 -3.75
N ALA A 140 8.06 9.70 -3.16
CA ALA A 140 6.97 10.50 -3.71
C ALA A 140 7.33 11.14 -5.06
N THR A 141 8.58 11.60 -5.21
CA THR A 141 9.06 12.15 -6.48
C THR A 141 9.10 11.08 -7.57
N LEU A 142 9.68 9.90 -7.28
CA LEU A 142 9.70 8.76 -8.20
C LEU A 142 8.29 8.32 -8.59
N TRP A 143 7.37 8.31 -7.62
CA TRP A 143 5.98 7.96 -7.85
C TRP A 143 5.26 8.97 -8.75
N GLY A 144 5.45 10.27 -8.51
CA GLY A 144 4.94 11.32 -9.40
C GLY A 144 5.50 11.20 -10.83
N PHE A 145 6.80 10.92 -10.97
CA PHE A 145 7.41 10.65 -12.28
C PHE A 145 6.81 9.41 -12.96
N ALA A 146 6.55 8.34 -12.22
CA ALA A 146 5.93 7.13 -12.76
C ALA A 146 4.51 7.41 -13.29
N ILE A 147 3.72 8.24 -12.60
CA ILE A 147 2.38 8.64 -13.06
C ILE A 147 2.45 9.50 -14.32
N ILE A 148 3.38 10.46 -14.36
CA ILE A 148 3.59 11.29 -15.55
C ILE A 148 4.00 10.39 -16.73
N ALA A 149 4.95 9.48 -16.53
CA ALA A 149 5.39 8.53 -17.54
C ALA A 149 4.23 7.63 -18.03
N PHE A 150 3.40 7.14 -17.12
CA PHE A 150 2.19 6.37 -17.43
C PHE A 150 1.19 7.19 -18.25
N GLY A 151 1.00 8.47 -17.91
CA GLY A 151 0.13 9.38 -18.67
C GLY A 151 0.61 9.66 -20.09
N PHE A 152 1.92 9.63 -20.32
CA PHE A 152 2.52 9.79 -21.66
C PHE A 152 2.75 8.46 -22.40
N ALA A 153 2.36 7.32 -21.83
CA ALA A 153 2.61 6.01 -22.43
C ALA A 153 1.82 5.85 -23.75
N PRO A 154 2.49 5.71 -24.91
CA PRO A 154 1.82 5.63 -26.22
C PRO A 154 1.29 4.23 -26.54
N SER A 155 1.58 3.24 -25.70
CA SER A 155 1.16 1.84 -25.90
C SER A 155 1.00 1.11 -24.57
N LEU A 156 0.17 0.06 -24.58
CA LEU A 156 -0.12 -0.75 -23.39
C LEU A 156 1.15 -1.41 -22.79
N VAL A 157 2.14 -1.73 -23.63
CA VAL A 157 3.42 -2.34 -23.21
C VAL A 157 4.29 -1.34 -22.45
N VAL A 158 4.21 -0.05 -22.78
CA VAL A 158 4.93 1.02 -22.06
C VAL A 158 4.18 1.44 -20.79
N ALA A 159 2.88 1.16 -20.72
CA ALA A 159 2.03 1.45 -19.57
C ALA A 159 2.07 0.37 -18.46
N LEU A 160 2.46 -0.87 -18.80
CA LEU A 160 2.62 -2.00 -17.88
C LEU A 160 4.02 -2.04 -17.25
#